data_AF-A0A358DKA9-F1
#
_entry.id   AF-A0A358DKA9-F1
#
_cell.length_a   1.000
_cell.length_b   1.000
_cell.length_c   1.000
_cell.angle_alpha   90.00
_cell.angle_beta   90.00
_cell.angle_gamma   90.00
#
_symmetry.space_group_name_H-M   'P 1'
#
loop_
_entity.id
_entity.type
_entity.pdbx_description
1 polymer ?
#
loop_
_entity_poly.entity_id
_entity_poly.type
_entity_poly.pdbx_seq_one_letter_code
_entity_poly.pdbx_strand_id
1 'polypeptide(L)'
;MDIVERRVFRGPNHYALFRVIRLTLNLGPLEQYPSATIPGFNDQLLAWLPSLNEHGCSYGEQGGFVRRLRENEGTWMGHILEHMAIELQGLTGAGVTFGKTRGTGLDGQYHVIYSYE
;
A
#
# COMPACT_ATOMS: atom_id res chain seq x y z
N MET A 1 3.27 14.65 0.18
CA MET A 1 2.27 13.65 0.56
C MET A 1 1.89 13.88 2.00
N ASP A 2 0.60 14.01 2.26
CA ASP A 2 0.05 14.35 3.57
C ASP A 2 -1.02 13.35 3.98
N ILE A 3 -1.10 13.05 5.28
CA ILE A 3 -2.21 12.28 5.85
C ILE A 3 -3.32 13.28 6.18
N VAL A 4 -4.38 13.28 5.37
CA VAL A 4 -5.55 14.16 5.53
C VAL A 4 -6.45 13.68 6.65
N GLU A 5 -6.62 12.37 6.77
CA GLU A 5 -7.43 11.76 7.83
C GLU A 5 -6.83 10.42 8.22
N ARG A 6 -6.91 10.09 9.52
CA ARG A 6 -6.65 8.76 10.05
C ARG A 6 -7.87 8.27 10.80
N ARG A 7 -8.32 7.06 10.46
CA ARG A 7 -9.40 6.38 11.17
C ARG A 7 -9.00 4.96 11.54
N VAL A 8 -9.26 4.58 12.78
CA VAL A 8 -8.97 3.23 13.30
C VAL A 8 -10.28 2.53 13.59
N PHE A 9 -10.52 1.40 12.92
CA PHE A 9 -11.68 0.55 13.16
C PHE A 9 -11.27 -0.63 14.04
N ARG A 10 -12.00 -0.85 15.14
CA ARG A 10 -11.67 -1.85 16.17
C ARG A 10 -12.49 -3.15 16.07
N GLY A 11 -13.34 -3.27 15.05
CA GLY A 11 -14.22 -4.41 14.78
C GLY A 11 -14.82 -4.32 13.38
N PRO A 12 -15.92 -5.05 13.09
CA PRO A 12 -16.59 -5.01 11.80
C PRO A 12 -16.90 -3.58 11.34
N ASN A 13 -16.61 -3.30 10.08
CA ASN A 13 -16.71 -1.97 9.49
C ASN A 13 -16.99 -2.07 7.98
N HIS A 14 -17.08 -0.92 7.32
CA HIS A 14 -17.39 -0.83 5.90
C HIS A 14 -16.38 -1.57 4.99
N TYR A 15 -15.13 -1.73 5.40
CA TYR A 15 -14.07 -2.31 4.57
C TYR A 15 -13.85 -3.80 4.84
N ALA A 16 -14.04 -4.24 6.09
CA ALA A 16 -13.77 -5.61 6.53
C ALA A 16 -14.57 -5.97 7.80
N LEU A 17 -14.70 -7.27 8.06
CA LEU A 17 -15.29 -7.79 9.31
C LEU A 17 -14.30 -7.79 10.50
N PHE A 18 -13.06 -7.34 10.28
CA PHE A 18 -11.99 -7.30 11.27
C PHE A 18 -11.38 -5.89 11.38
N ARG A 19 -10.40 -5.73 12.28
CA ARG A 19 -9.73 -4.46 12.59
C ARG A 19 -8.93 -3.96 11.38
N VAL A 20 -9.15 -2.69 11.01
CA VAL A 20 -8.38 -2.03 9.94
C VAL A 20 -8.06 -0.58 10.31
N ILE A 21 -6.97 -0.07 9.78
CA ILE A 21 -6.68 1.36 9.73
C ILE A 21 -7.03 1.86 8.33
N ARG A 22 -7.73 2.99 8.25
CA ARG A 22 -7.86 3.78 7.01
C ARG A 22 -7.09 5.06 7.15
N LEU A 23 -6.20 5.31 6.20
CA LEU A 23 -5.60 6.61 5.96
C LEU A 23 -6.24 7.23 4.72
N THR A 24 -6.59 8.50 4.79
CA THR A 24 -6.87 9.32 3.60
C THR A 24 -5.58 10.07 3.31
N LEU A 25 -4.92 9.73 2.21
CA LEU A 25 -3.67 10.32 1.78
C LEU A 25 -3.92 11.29 0.64
N ASN A 26 -3.30 12.47 0.69
CA ASN A 26 -3.13 13.33 -0.47
C ASN A 26 -1.68 13.19 -0.93
N LEU A 27 -1.46 12.65 -2.14
CA LEU A 27 -0.11 12.44 -2.67
C LEU A 27 0.57 13.76 -3.04
N GLY A 28 -0.21 14.79 -3.39
CA GLY A 28 0.31 16.06 -3.88
C GLY A 28 1.14 15.84 -5.14
N PRO A 29 2.36 16.42 -5.24
CA PRO A 29 3.21 16.23 -6.43
C PRO A 29 3.52 14.78 -6.78
N LEU A 30 3.53 13.87 -5.80
CA LEU A 30 3.81 12.44 -6.02
C LEU A 30 2.75 11.73 -6.85
N GLU A 31 1.58 12.35 -7.07
CA GLU A 31 0.58 11.83 -8.00
C GLU A 31 1.14 11.66 -9.42
N GLN A 32 2.04 12.55 -9.82
CA GLN A 32 2.67 12.55 -11.15
C GLN A 32 3.92 11.65 -11.22
N TYR A 33 4.27 10.98 -10.12
CA TYR A 33 5.47 10.15 -10.02
C TYR A 33 5.14 8.74 -9.50
N PRO A 34 4.41 7.91 -10.28
CA PRO A 34 4.24 6.51 -9.95
C PRO A 34 5.57 5.77 -9.98
N SER A 35 5.64 4.63 -9.30
CA SER A 35 6.90 3.98 -8.89
C SER A 35 7.91 3.73 -10.00
N ALA A 36 7.48 3.38 -11.22
CA ALA A 36 8.40 3.10 -12.33
C ALA A 36 9.00 4.38 -12.94
N THR A 37 8.42 5.55 -12.66
CA THR A 37 8.92 6.85 -13.15
C THR A 37 10.03 7.44 -12.26
N ILE A 38 10.25 6.86 -11.07
CA ILE A 38 11.26 7.34 -10.12
C ILE A 38 12.51 6.44 -10.24
N PRO A 39 13.63 6.96 -10.78
CA PRO A 39 14.83 6.16 -11.01
C PRO A 39 15.36 5.52 -9.72
N GLY A 40 15.63 4.20 -9.77
CA GLY A 40 16.20 3.44 -8.65
C GLY A 40 15.27 3.17 -7.47
N PHE A 41 14.06 3.74 -7.45
CA PHE A 41 13.15 3.61 -6.30
C PHE A 41 12.76 2.16 -6.00
N ASN A 42 12.31 1.43 -7.02
CA ASN A 42 11.85 0.05 -6.87
C ASN A 42 12.95 -0.88 -6.35
N ASP A 43 14.16 -0.75 -6.89
CA ASP A 43 15.28 -1.62 -6.51
C ASP A 43 15.74 -1.31 -5.08
N GLN A 44 15.77 -0.02 -4.70
CA GLN A 44 16.10 0.37 -3.33
C GLN A 44 15.05 -0.09 -2.31
N LEU A 45 13.76 0.00 -2.66
CA LEU A 45 12.66 -0.49 -1.84
C LEU A 45 12.78 -2.00 -1.60
N LEU A 46 12.99 -2.78 -2.66
CA LEU A 46 13.11 -4.23 -2.57
C LEU A 46 14.41 -4.68 -1.89
N ALA A 47 15.47 -3.86 -1.93
CA ALA A 47 16.68 -4.11 -1.15
C ALA A 47 16.47 -3.90 0.36
N TRP A 48 15.64 -2.92 0.74
CA TRP A 48 15.33 -2.65 2.16
C TRP A 48 14.29 -3.59 2.76
N LEU A 49 13.31 -4.03 1.95
CA LEU A 49 12.26 -4.97 2.38
C LEU A 49 12.17 -6.15 1.39
N PRO A 50 13.12 -7.10 1.45
CA PRO A 50 13.21 -8.19 0.46
C PRO A 50 11.97 -9.09 0.39
N SER A 51 11.27 -9.29 1.50
CA SER A 51 10.03 -10.06 1.60
C SER A 51 8.86 -9.46 0.82
N LEU A 52 8.91 -8.18 0.44
CA LEU A 52 7.93 -7.60 -0.50
C LEU A 52 7.90 -8.32 -1.86
N ASN A 53 8.97 -9.02 -2.22
CA ASN A 53 9.00 -9.87 -3.41
C ASN A 53 7.96 -11.00 -3.36
N GLU A 54 7.49 -11.38 -2.17
CA GLU A 54 6.52 -12.45 -2.00
C GLU A 54 5.07 -11.98 -2.06
N HIS A 55 4.83 -10.66 -2.00
CA HIS A 55 3.48 -10.12 -1.94
C HIS A 55 2.73 -10.33 -3.27
N GLY A 56 1.54 -10.92 -3.17
CA GLY A 56 0.72 -11.23 -4.35
C GLY A 56 -0.10 -10.06 -4.91
N CYS A 57 -0.38 -9.03 -4.12
CA CYS A 57 -1.22 -7.89 -4.53
C CYS A 57 -2.56 -8.37 -5.15
N SER A 58 -3.06 -7.68 -6.19
CA SER A 58 -4.29 -8.04 -6.91
C SER A 58 -4.19 -9.33 -7.73
N TYR A 59 -2.98 -9.81 -8.01
CA TYR A 59 -2.77 -11.01 -8.81
C TYR A 59 -2.92 -12.30 -7.98
N GLY A 60 -2.80 -12.22 -6.65
CA GLY A 60 -2.92 -13.38 -5.78
C GLY A 60 -1.77 -14.39 -5.88
N GLU A 61 -0.74 -14.07 -6.67
CA GLU A 61 0.42 -14.92 -6.94
C GLU A 61 1.71 -14.22 -6.49
N GLN A 62 2.67 -14.98 -5.98
CA GLN A 62 3.97 -14.46 -5.52
C GLN A 62 4.61 -13.52 -6.55
N GLY A 63 5.12 -12.37 -6.10
CA GLY A 63 5.71 -11.35 -6.97
C GLY A 63 4.71 -10.44 -7.69
N GLY A 64 3.40 -10.63 -7.48
CA GLY A 64 2.37 -9.77 -8.07
C GLY A 64 2.51 -8.29 -7.69
N PHE A 65 3.01 -7.97 -6.49
CA PHE A 65 3.33 -6.60 -6.11
C PHE A 65 4.53 -6.04 -6.88
N VAL A 66 5.60 -6.82 -7.06
CA VAL A 66 6.79 -6.42 -7.83
C VAL A 66 6.43 -6.11 -9.28
N ARG A 67 5.52 -6.91 -9.85
CA ARG A 67 4.95 -6.64 -11.17
C ARG A 67 4.26 -5.27 -11.20
N ARG A 68 3.42 -4.96 -10.21
CA ARG A 68 2.77 -3.63 -10.11
C ARG A 68 3.76 -2.47 -9.92
N LEU A 69 4.89 -2.71 -9.27
CA LEU A 69 5.94 -1.69 -9.12
C LEU A 69 6.62 -1.36 -10.45
N ARG A 70 6.81 -2.35 -11.33
CA ARG A 70 7.66 -2.28 -12.53
C ARG A 70 6.91 -2.19 -13.86
N GLU A 71 5.76 -2.83 -13.99
CA GLU A 71 5.00 -2.87 -15.24
C GLU A 71 4.24 -1.55 -15.47
N ASN A 72 4.11 -1.15 -16.74
CA ASN A 72 3.52 0.12 -17.16
C ASN A 72 4.23 1.33 -16.50
N GLU A 73 3.48 2.28 -15.96
CA GLU A 73 4.03 3.42 -15.20
C GLU A 73 4.34 3.07 -13.73
N GLY A 74 4.14 1.80 -13.34
CA GLY A 74 4.25 1.32 -11.97
C GLY A 74 2.98 1.55 -11.16
N THR A 75 3.14 1.88 -9.87
CA THR A 75 2.03 2.09 -8.94
C THR A 75 2.26 3.29 -8.02
N TRP A 76 1.19 3.79 -7.41
CA TRP A 76 1.21 5.02 -6.62
C TRP A 76 1.69 4.78 -5.19
N MET A 77 2.24 5.82 -4.58
CA MET A 77 2.81 5.78 -3.22
C MET A 77 1.81 5.31 -2.15
N GLY A 78 0.51 5.59 -2.31
CA GLY A 78 -0.51 5.08 -1.39
C GLY A 78 -0.60 3.54 -1.38
N HIS A 79 -0.49 2.92 -2.55
CA HIS A 79 -0.51 1.47 -2.69
C HIS A 79 0.81 0.83 -2.23
N ILE A 80 1.94 1.53 -2.40
CA ILE A 80 3.23 1.09 -1.85
C ILE A 80 3.18 1.12 -0.32
N LEU A 81 2.64 2.20 0.27
CA LEU A 81 2.47 2.35 1.71
C LEU A 81 1.60 1.22 2.30
N GLU A 82 0.53 0.83 1.61
CA GLU A 82 -0.31 -0.31 2.00
C GLU A 82 0.52 -1.58 2.19
N HIS A 83 1.28 -1.95 1.15
CA HIS A 83 2.11 -3.16 1.17
C HIS A 83 3.21 -3.09 2.22
N MET A 84 3.87 -1.94 2.36
CA MET A 84 4.87 -1.71 3.41
C MET A 84 4.27 -1.82 4.81
N ALA A 85 3.08 -1.27 5.05
CA ALA A 85 2.43 -1.32 6.36
C ALA A 85 2.05 -2.76 6.76
N ILE A 86 1.61 -3.56 5.79
CA ILE A 86 1.33 -4.98 6.02
C ILE A 86 2.63 -5.74 6.29
N GLU A 87 3.65 -5.53 5.46
CA GLU A 87 4.91 -6.26 5.56
C GLU A 87 5.66 -5.98 6.87
N LEU A 88 5.75 -4.71 7.26
CA LEU A 88 6.40 -4.34 8.53
C LEU A 88 5.74 -5.00 9.73
N GLN A 89 4.42 -5.19 9.71
CA GLN A 89 3.71 -5.93 10.75
C GLN A 89 4.06 -7.43 10.71
N GLY A 90 4.09 -8.02 9.51
CA GLY A 90 4.51 -9.41 9.30
C GLY A 90 5.91 -9.71 9.82
N LEU A 91 6.88 -8.82 9.55
CA LEU A 91 8.25 -8.91 10.08
C LEU A 91 8.32 -8.86 11.61
N THR A 92 7.32 -8.24 12.25
CA THR A 92 7.18 -8.23 13.72
C THR A 92 6.30 -9.35 14.28
N GLY A 93 5.85 -10.28 13.44
CA GLY A 93 5.11 -11.48 13.82
C GLY A 93 3.59 -11.41 13.72
N ALA A 94 3.03 -10.31 13.20
CA ALA A 94 1.59 -10.20 12.99
C ALA A 94 1.10 -11.05 11.80
N GLY A 95 -0.08 -11.66 11.92
CA GLY A 95 -0.66 -12.53 10.90
C GLY A 95 -1.53 -11.82 9.85
N VAL A 96 -1.23 -10.54 9.56
CA VAL A 96 -2.10 -9.68 8.76
C VAL A 96 -1.71 -9.64 7.28
N THR A 97 -2.69 -9.68 6.39
CA THR A 97 -2.46 -9.72 4.93
C THR A 97 -3.40 -8.83 4.12
N PHE A 98 -4.42 -8.23 4.76
CA PHE A 98 -5.44 -7.47 4.04
C PHE A 98 -5.01 -6.03 3.78
N GLY A 99 -5.10 -5.63 2.52
CA GLY A 99 -4.83 -4.27 2.04
C GLY A 99 -5.82 -3.84 0.96
N LYS A 100 -6.11 -2.54 0.89
CA LYS A 100 -6.89 -1.95 -0.19
C LYS A 100 -6.62 -0.44 -0.36
N THR A 101 -6.19 -0.05 -1.56
CA THR A 101 -6.01 1.36 -1.92
C THR A 101 -7.02 1.75 -2.99
N ARG A 102 -7.80 2.81 -2.76
CA ARG A 102 -8.85 3.29 -3.67
C ARG A 102 -8.88 4.81 -3.71
N GLY A 103 -9.14 5.39 -4.87
CA GLY A 103 -9.35 6.84 -5.00
C GLY A 103 -10.56 7.30 -4.19
N THR A 104 -10.53 8.55 -3.73
CA THR A 104 -11.64 9.18 -3.00
C THR A 104 -12.63 9.90 -3.92
N GLY A 105 -12.29 10.03 -5.21
CA GLY A 105 -12.98 10.89 -6.18
C GLY A 105 -12.32 12.26 -6.36
N LEU A 106 -11.41 12.64 -5.46
CA LEU A 106 -10.54 13.80 -5.62
C LEU A 106 -9.20 13.36 -6.22
N ASP A 107 -8.68 14.17 -7.16
CA ASP A 107 -7.39 13.94 -7.80
C ASP A 107 -6.26 13.88 -6.77
N GLY A 108 -5.35 12.91 -6.94
CA GLY A 108 -4.23 12.69 -6.01
C GLY A 108 -4.61 12.21 -4.61
N GLN A 109 -5.90 11.96 -4.32
CA GLN A 109 -6.36 11.56 -2.98
C GLN A 109 -6.90 10.13 -2.93
N TYR A 110 -6.34 9.34 -2.01
CA TYR A 110 -6.62 7.91 -1.86
C TYR A 110 -7.01 7.56 -0.43
N HIS A 111 -7.97 6.64 -0.30
CA HIS A 111 -8.09 5.82 0.88
C HIS A 111 -7.13 4.64 0.78
N VAL A 112 -6.23 4.54 1.76
CA VAL A 112 -5.36 3.39 1.98
C VAL A 112 -5.85 2.65 3.23
N ILE A 113 -6.29 1.42 3.05
CA ILE A 113 -6.83 0.57 4.11
C ILE A 113 -5.91 -0.63 4.28
N TYR A 114 -5.55 -0.96 5.51
CA TYR A 114 -4.82 -2.19 5.82
C TYR A 114 -5.26 -2.76 7.17
N SER A 115 -5.22 -4.09 7.31
CA SER A 115 -5.43 -4.78 8.58
C SER A 115 -4.27 -4.54 9.55
N TYR A 116 -4.57 -4.59 10.85
CA TYR A 116 -3.55 -4.47 11.89
C TYR A 116 -3.80 -5.42 13.06
N GLU A 117 -2.71 -5.73 13.78
CA GLU A 117 -2.69 -6.53 15.01
C GLU A 117 -1.95 -5.78 16.13
#